data_AF-A0A1E4J1U9-F1
#
_entry.id   AF-A0A1E4J1U9-F1
#
_cell.length_a   1.000
_cell.length_b   1.000
_cell.length_c   1.000
_cell.angle_alpha   90.00
_cell.angle_beta   90.00
_cell.angle_gamma   90.00
#
_symmetry.space_group_name_H-M   'P 1'
#
loop_
_entity.id
_entity.type
_entity.pdbx_description
1 polymer ?
#
loop_
_entity_poly.entity_id
_entity_poly.type
_entity_poly.pdbx_seq_one_letter_code
_entity_poly.pdbx_strand_id
1 'polypeptide(L)'
;MNTKQRIAASAFATAFALLGAAGAAHAETYDGVHAITSAASRADVKAEAVAAARAGNVYSDTAAEGAVAFNSTIDRATVREQAVAAANNPLQSLDRRAFYRDEVPSAYKKPSMSFTRQAGL
;
A
#
# COMPACT_ATOMS: atom_id res chain seq x y z
N MET A 1 -17.45 -43.91 -56.16
CA MET A 1 -17.70 -44.20 -54.73
C MET A 1 -19.20 -44.36 -54.53
N ASN A 2 -19.68 -45.54 -54.16
CA ASN A 2 -21.12 -45.84 -54.04
C ASN A 2 -21.70 -45.23 -52.74
N THR A 3 -23.02 -44.96 -52.71
CA THR A 3 -23.70 -44.30 -51.58
C THR A 3 -23.45 -44.99 -50.24
N LYS A 4 -23.28 -46.32 -50.24
CA LYS A 4 -22.95 -47.12 -49.06
C LYS A 4 -21.56 -46.79 -48.48
N GLN A 5 -20.54 -46.57 -49.32
CA GLN A 5 -19.20 -46.16 -48.86
C GLN A 5 -19.21 -44.76 -48.23
N ARG A 6 -20.03 -43.83 -48.75
CA ARG A 6 -20.16 -42.47 -48.18
C ARG A 6 -20.80 -42.50 -46.79
N ILE A 7 -21.83 -43.32 -46.60
CA ILE A 7 -22.51 -43.50 -45.30
C ILE A 7 -21.60 -44.18 -44.27
N ALA A 8 -20.85 -45.22 -44.69
CA ALA A 8 -19.90 -45.89 -43.81
C ALA A 8 -18.75 -44.97 -43.39
N ALA A 9 -18.22 -44.18 -44.32
CA ALA A 9 -17.18 -43.19 -44.03
C ALA A 9 -17.68 -42.07 -43.10
N SER A 10 -18.92 -41.58 -43.29
CA SER A 10 -19.49 -40.57 -42.40
C SER A 10 -19.75 -41.13 -41.00
N ALA A 11 -20.21 -42.39 -40.89
CA ALA A 11 -20.44 -43.03 -39.59
C ALA A 11 -19.12 -43.27 -38.83
N PHE A 12 -18.05 -43.63 -39.53
CA PHE A 12 -16.73 -43.78 -38.94
C PHE A 12 -16.15 -42.43 -38.50
N ALA A 13 -16.30 -41.38 -39.32
CA ALA A 13 -15.85 -40.04 -38.99
C ALA A 13 -16.60 -39.44 -37.80
N THR A 14 -17.92 -39.65 -37.70
CA THR A 14 -18.69 -39.17 -36.54
C THR A 14 -18.36 -39.96 -35.27
N ALA A 15 -18.18 -41.28 -35.36
CA ALA A 15 -17.75 -42.09 -34.22
C ALA A 15 -16.35 -41.67 -33.72
N PHE A 16 -15.41 -41.39 -34.63
CA PHE A 16 -14.07 -40.91 -34.27
C PHE A 16 -14.09 -39.49 -33.70
N ALA A 17 -14.92 -38.61 -34.24
CA ALA A 17 -15.10 -37.25 -33.71
C ALA A 17 -15.71 -37.25 -32.29
N LEU A 18 -16.66 -38.15 -32.02
CA LEU A 18 -17.26 -38.31 -30.69
C LEU A 18 -16.25 -38.89 -29.69
N LEU A 19 -15.35 -39.78 -30.12
CA LEU A 19 -14.28 -40.32 -29.28
C LEU A 19 -13.24 -39.25 -28.90
N GLY A 20 -12.92 -38.33 -29.82
CA GLY A 20 -12.04 -37.19 -29.55
C GLY A 20 -12.63 -36.17 -28.59
N ALA A 21 -13.96 -35.95 -28.64
CA ALA A 21 -14.65 -35.04 -27.73
C ALA A 21 -14.77 -35.58 -26.29
N ALA A 22 -14.86 -36.91 -26.12
CA ALA A 22 -14.90 -37.55 -24.79
C ALA A 22 -13.54 -37.54 -24.06
N GLY A 23 -12.42 -37.42 -24.79
CA GLY A 23 -11.08 -37.32 -24.22
C GLY A 23 -10.65 -35.89 -23.85
N ALA A 24 -11.38 -34.87 -24.29
CA ALA A 24 -11.02 -33.45 -24.10
C ALA A 24 -11.68 -32.79 -22.87
N ALA A 25 -12.49 -33.54 -22.10
CA ALA A 25 -12.99 -33.09 -20.81
C ALA A 25 -11.92 -33.32 -19.73
N HIS A 26 -10.81 -32.59 -19.82
CA HIS A 26 -9.89 -32.45 -18.69
C HIS A 26 -10.58 -31.52 -17.70
N ALA A 27 -11.24 -32.10 -16.69
CA ALA A 27 -11.48 -31.36 -15.46
C ALA A 27 -10.12 -30.87 -14.96
N GLU A 28 -10.02 -29.60 -14.56
CA GLU A 28 -8.83 -29.12 -13.86
C GLU A 28 -8.65 -29.98 -12.62
N THR A 29 -7.67 -30.88 -12.65
CA THR A 29 -7.37 -31.74 -11.50
C THR A 29 -6.90 -30.83 -10.38
N TYR A 30 -7.74 -30.65 -9.36
CA TYR A 30 -7.31 -29.98 -8.14
C TYR A 30 -6.25 -30.85 -7.47
N ASP A 31 -5.00 -30.39 -7.51
CA ASP A 31 -3.82 -31.12 -7.01
C ASP A 31 -3.72 -31.10 -5.46
N GLY A 32 -4.79 -30.70 -4.78
CA GLY A 32 -4.82 -30.52 -3.34
C GLY A 32 -4.05 -29.28 -2.89
N VAL A 33 -4.00 -29.09 -1.57
CA VAL A 33 -3.06 -28.13 -0.96
C VAL A 33 -1.68 -28.78 -0.95
N HIS A 34 -0.74 -28.22 -1.72
CA HIS A 34 0.64 -28.66 -1.67
C HIS A 34 1.21 -28.50 -0.25
N ALA A 35 1.87 -29.55 0.24
CA ALA A 35 2.54 -29.49 1.53
C ALA A 35 3.62 -28.40 1.50
N ILE A 36 3.59 -27.50 2.47
CA ILE A 36 4.68 -26.54 2.67
C ILE A 36 5.89 -27.34 3.16
N THR A 37 6.87 -27.53 2.28
CA THR A 37 8.17 -28.06 2.67
C THR A 37 8.99 -26.92 3.25
N SER A 38 9.26 -26.98 4.55
CA SER A 38 10.18 -26.02 5.16
C SER A 38 11.58 -26.24 4.60
N ALA A 39 12.24 -25.17 4.14
CA ALA A 39 13.60 -25.24 3.61
C ALA A 39 14.66 -25.64 4.65
N ALA A 40 14.36 -25.44 5.94
CA ALA A 40 15.24 -25.77 7.06
C ALA A 40 14.65 -26.90 7.93
N SER A 41 15.51 -27.75 8.50
CA SER A 41 15.08 -28.78 9.43
C SER A 41 14.72 -28.18 10.80
N ARG A 42 13.82 -28.84 11.53
CA ARG A 42 13.44 -28.39 12.89
C ARG A 42 14.61 -28.37 13.87
N ALA A 43 15.60 -29.25 13.66
CA ALA A 43 16.80 -29.30 14.49
C ALA A 43 17.68 -28.07 14.27
N ASP A 44 17.85 -27.66 13.00
CA ASP A 44 18.64 -26.49 12.64
C ASP A 44 18.00 -25.20 13.16
N VAL A 45 16.68 -25.04 12.96
CA VAL A 45 15.92 -23.91 13.50
C VAL A 45 16.01 -23.85 15.03
N LYS A 46 16.00 -25.00 15.72
CA LYS A 46 16.15 -25.05 17.17
C LYS A 46 17.55 -24.60 17.61
N ALA A 47 18.60 -25.05 16.91
CA ALA A 47 19.97 -24.65 17.20
C ALA A 47 20.16 -23.14 17.00
N GLU A 48 19.66 -22.60 15.89
CA GLU A 48 19.70 -21.17 15.58
C GLU A 48 18.90 -20.33 16.59
N ALA A 49 17.69 -20.77 16.96
CA ALA A 49 16.87 -20.09 17.95
C ALA A 49 17.56 -20.00 19.32
N VAL A 50 18.25 -21.07 19.75
CA VAL A 50 19.04 -21.05 21.00
C VAL A 50 20.22 -20.09 20.90
N ALA A 51 20.91 -20.05 19.76
CA ALA A 51 22.01 -19.12 19.52
C ALA A 51 21.53 -17.66 19.54
N ALA A 52 20.43 -17.36 18.84
CA ALA A 52 19.81 -16.03 18.80
C ALA A 52 19.33 -15.59 20.19
N ALA A 53 18.70 -16.48 20.96
CA ALA A 53 18.26 -16.17 22.32
C ALA A 53 19.46 -15.85 23.25
N ARG A 54 20.59 -16.53 23.06
CA ARG A 54 21.83 -16.26 23.82
C ARG A 54 22.56 -14.99 23.38
N ALA A 55 22.39 -14.56 22.13
CA ALA A 55 23.00 -13.34 21.60
C ALA A 55 22.44 -12.06 22.25
N GLY A 56 21.28 -12.14 22.92
CA GLY A 56 20.65 -11.00 23.59
C GLY A 56 19.98 -10.04 22.61
N ASN A 57 19.48 -8.91 23.13
CA ASN A 57 18.83 -7.89 22.32
C ASN A 57 19.87 -7.02 21.60
N VAL A 58 19.92 -7.13 20.27
CA VAL A 58 20.84 -6.37 19.39
C VAL A 58 20.61 -4.84 19.48
N TYR A 59 19.44 -4.41 19.95
CA TYR A 59 19.10 -3.00 20.15
C TYR A 59 19.09 -2.59 21.63
N SER A 60 19.70 -3.37 22.53
CA SER A 60 19.70 -3.07 23.97
C SER A 60 20.45 -1.77 24.30
N ASP A 61 21.49 -1.43 23.54
CA ASP A 61 22.28 -0.22 23.76
C ASP A 61 21.42 1.05 23.70
N THR A 62 20.50 1.12 22.73
CA THR A 62 19.59 2.27 22.56
C THR A 62 18.31 2.16 23.38
N ALA A 63 17.92 0.96 23.79
CA ALA A 63 16.73 0.76 24.63
C ALA A 63 16.88 1.43 26.02
N ALA A 64 18.12 1.61 26.49
CA ALA A 64 18.42 2.31 27.74
C ALA A 64 18.58 3.83 27.58
N GLU A 65 18.68 4.36 26.35
CA GLU A 65 18.95 5.79 26.11
C GLU A 65 17.73 6.71 26.37
N GLY A 66 16.53 6.14 26.54
CA GLY A 66 15.32 6.90 26.82
C GLY A 66 14.92 7.85 25.67
N ALA A 67 13.91 8.68 25.90
CA ALA A 67 13.56 9.73 24.95
C ALA A 67 14.60 10.86 25.02
N VAL A 68 15.30 11.11 23.91
CA VAL A 68 16.24 12.24 23.81
C VAL A 68 15.47 13.56 23.95
N ALA A 69 15.88 14.39 24.92
CA ALA A 69 15.26 15.68 25.12
C ALA A 69 15.55 16.61 23.93
N PHE A 70 14.51 17.01 23.20
CA PHE A 70 14.61 18.03 22.17
C PHE A 70 14.48 19.42 22.81
N ASN A 71 15.57 20.19 22.82
CA ASN A 71 15.54 21.57 23.30
C ASN A 71 15.12 22.52 22.17
N SER A 72 13.83 22.87 22.12
CA SER A 72 13.35 23.92 21.22
C SER A 72 13.81 25.29 21.74
N THR A 73 14.45 26.08 20.90
CA THR A 73 14.98 27.41 21.27
C THR A 73 13.97 28.55 21.09
N ILE A 74 12.80 28.27 20.51
CA ILE A 74 11.75 29.26 20.24
C ILE A 74 10.65 29.09 21.29
N ASP A 75 10.16 30.21 21.83
CA ASP A 75 9.04 30.19 22.75
C ASP A 75 7.77 29.61 22.09
N ARG A 76 7.04 28.80 22.86
CA ARG A 76 5.85 28.10 22.35
C ARG A 76 4.74 29.08 21.97
N ALA A 77 4.60 30.21 22.65
CA ALA A 77 3.60 31.20 22.29
C ALA A 77 3.93 31.82 20.93
N THR A 78 5.20 32.12 20.68
CA THR A 78 5.67 32.59 19.36
C THR A 78 5.37 31.57 18.26
N VAL A 79 5.66 30.28 18.47
CA VAL A 79 5.32 29.22 17.50
C VAL A 79 3.82 29.18 17.22
N ARG A 80 3.01 29.30 18.27
CA ARG A 80 1.55 29.30 18.15
C ARG A 80 1.05 30.51 17.35
N GLU A 81 1.57 31.70 17.62
CA GLU A 81 1.22 32.92 16.89
C GLU A 81 1.60 32.82 15.42
N GLN A 82 2.81 32.32 15.12
CA GLN A 82 3.27 32.07 13.75
C GLN A 82 2.36 31.07 13.03
N ALA A 83 1.98 29.98 13.68
CA ALA A 83 1.09 28.98 13.11
C ALA A 83 -0.31 29.56 12.82
N VAL A 84 -0.85 30.38 13.73
CA VAL A 84 -2.14 31.07 13.53
C VAL A 84 -2.04 32.07 12.39
N ALA A 85 -0.96 32.86 12.30
CA ALA A 85 -0.75 33.79 11.20
C ALA A 85 -0.62 33.07 9.85
N ALA A 86 0.14 31.96 9.81
CA ALA A 86 0.29 31.13 8.63
C ALA A 86 -1.05 30.53 8.19
N ALA A 87 -1.85 29.99 9.12
CA ALA A 87 -3.17 29.42 8.84
C ALA A 87 -4.18 30.45 8.33
N ASN A 88 -4.08 31.71 8.81
CA ASN A 88 -4.93 32.80 8.37
C ASN A 88 -4.40 33.55 7.13
N ASN A 89 -3.31 33.09 6.50
CA ASN A 89 -2.76 33.76 5.33
C ASN A 89 -3.73 33.65 4.14
N PRO A 90 -4.31 34.77 3.65
CA PRO A 90 -5.30 34.73 2.57
C PRO A 90 -4.71 34.30 1.23
N LEU A 91 -3.38 34.28 1.10
CA LEU A 91 -2.66 33.93 -0.11
C LEU A 91 -2.22 32.46 -0.16
N GLN A 92 -2.60 31.62 0.83
CA GLN A 92 -2.14 30.21 0.88
C GLN A 92 -2.47 29.40 -0.38
N SER A 93 -3.57 29.70 -1.07
CA SER A 93 -4.00 29.01 -2.29
C SER A 93 -3.46 29.63 -3.57
N LEU A 94 -2.70 30.72 -3.49
CA LEU A 94 -2.26 31.49 -4.64
C LEU A 94 -0.77 31.26 -4.89
N ASP A 95 -0.43 30.81 -6.08
CA ASP A 95 0.96 30.83 -6.54
C ASP A 95 1.30 32.26 -6.99
N ARG A 96 2.30 32.86 -6.33
CA ARG A 96 2.78 34.21 -6.67
C ARG A 96 3.28 34.30 -8.11
N ARG A 97 3.83 33.21 -8.64
CA ARG A 97 4.42 33.13 -9.99
C ARG A 97 3.39 33.23 -11.10
N ALA A 98 2.10 33.05 -10.78
CA ALA A 98 1.01 33.24 -11.73
C ALA A 98 0.73 34.73 -12.01
N PHE A 99 1.30 35.65 -11.22
CA PHE A 99 1.06 37.09 -11.33
C PHE A 99 2.27 37.83 -11.92
N TYR A 100 1.99 38.95 -12.58
CA TYR A 100 3.05 39.80 -13.14
C TYR A 100 4.01 40.27 -12.03
N ARG A 101 5.33 40.11 -12.25
CA ARG A 101 6.40 40.42 -11.29
C ARG A 101 6.30 39.67 -9.94
N ASP A 102 5.64 38.51 -9.91
CA ASP A 102 5.44 37.72 -8.68
C ASP A 102 4.69 38.47 -7.56
N GLU A 103 3.89 39.47 -7.93
CA GLU A 103 3.12 40.32 -7.03
C GLU A 103 1.62 40.02 -7.14
N VAL A 104 1.04 39.47 -6.06
CA VAL A 104 -0.41 39.21 -5.99
C VAL A 104 -1.15 40.54 -5.80
N PRO A 105 -2.10 40.91 -6.70
CA PRO A 105 -2.89 42.12 -6.55
C PRO A 105 -3.69 42.18 -5.24
N SER A 106 -3.88 43.39 -4.69
CA SER A 106 -4.57 43.61 -3.41
C SER A 106 -6.00 43.09 -3.37
N ALA A 107 -6.67 42.99 -4.53
CA ALA A 107 -8.02 42.44 -4.67
C ALA A 107 -8.13 40.97 -4.22
N TYR A 108 -7.03 40.21 -4.23
CA TYR A 108 -7.00 38.81 -3.79
C TYR A 108 -6.77 38.66 -2.28
N LYS A 109 -6.49 39.75 -1.55
CA LYS A 109 -6.39 39.72 -0.09
C LYS A 109 -7.80 39.63 0.49
N LYS A 110 -8.16 38.48 1.07
CA LYS A 110 -9.44 38.33 1.77
C LYS A 110 -9.51 39.34 2.94
N PRO A 111 -10.65 39.99 3.17
CA PRO A 111 -10.84 40.83 4.35
C PRO A 111 -10.65 40.00 5.62
N SER A 112 -9.96 40.55 6.62
CA SER A 112 -9.79 39.89 7.92
C SER A 112 -11.15 39.74 8.59
N MET A 113 -11.63 38.50 8.70
CA MET A 113 -12.87 38.20 9.42
C MET A 113 -12.56 38.23 10.92
N SER A 114 -13.07 39.23 11.64
CA SER A 114 -12.98 39.28 13.10
C SER A 114 -14.01 38.32 13.69
N PHE A 115 -13.55 37.23 14.28
CA PHE A 115 -14.41 36.40 15.13
C PHE A 115 -14.32 36.95 16.55
N THR A 116 -15.31 37.73 16.97
CA THR A 116 -15.47 38.10 18.38
C THR A 116 -15.70 36.81 19.16
N ARG A 117 -14.68 36.36 19.90
CA ARG A 117 -14.82 35.28 20.87
C ARG A 117 -15.69 35.81 22.00
N GLN A 118 -17.00 35.70 21.87
CA GLN A 118 -17.93 35.90 22.97
C GLN A 118 -17.68 34.77 23.96
N ALA A 119 -16.85 35.03 24.98
CA ALA A 119 -16.74 34.15 26.13
C ALA A 119 -18.10 34.14 26.81
N GLY A 120 -18.80 33.00 26.72
CA GLY A 120 -20.00 32.77 27.53
C GLY A 120 -19.62 32.83 29.00
N LEU A 121 -20.35 33.66 29.75
CA LEU A 121 -20.37 33.69 31.21
C LEU A 121 -20.95 32.38 31.76
#